data_AF-A0AAI8KF77-F1
#
_entry.id   AF-A0AAI8KF77-F1
#
_cell.length_a   1.000
_cell.length_b   1.000
_cell.length_c   1.000
_cell.angle_alpha   90.00
_cell.angle_beta   90.00
_cell.angle_gamma   90.00
#
_symmetry.space_group_name_H-M   'P 1'
#
loop_
_entity.id
_entity.type
_entity.pdbx_description
1 polymer ?
#
loop_
_entity_poly.entity_id
_entity_poly.type
_entity_poly.pdbx_seq_one_letter_code
_entity_poly.pdbx_strand_id
1 'polypeptide(L)'
;MSLAAQERSALSALLARTADNSAFYTLLTAADGVREINELAGLKVDPRYRLVRVDRRLGPAKNEFEVALVDDIEMSVAFYDKVTLVCVPEVSSRLLARNSIWRSASSRHSPALRDISQQVFFNYIVQHYDIVLAADTMTDGGNFNWHRQVSRAIEKGLYAFVCDPTTQALQSIPTQGALNDLLDQAWSDTNHEALRAVISLSPLASRLEIDNKPV
;
A
#
# COMPACT_ATOMS: atom_id res chain seq x y z
N MET A 1 7.44 -16.98 12.50
CA MET A 1 6.99 -15.65 12.02
C MET A 1 8.19 -14.94 11.40
N SER A 2 8.00 -14.24 10.28
CA SER A 2 9.09 -13.47 9.65
C SER A 2 9.39 -12.19 10.45
N LEU A 3 10.62 -11.66 10.34
CA LEU A 3 11.03 -10.41 10.98
C LEU A 3 10.08 -9.25 10.66
N ALA A 4 9.66 -9.15 9.38
CA ALA A 4 8.70 -8.13 8.93
C ALA A 4 7.30 -8.30 9.54
N ALA A 5 6.86 -9.52 9.87
CA ALA A 5 5.60 -9.73 10.59
C ALA A 5 5.71 -9.29 12.05
N GLN A 6 6.88 -9.51 12.68
CA GLN A 6 7.13 -9.13 14.06
C GLN A 6 7.24 -7.61 14.23
N GLU A 7 7.93 -6.92 13.32
CA GLU A 7 8.00 -5.45 13.28
C GLU A 7 6.61 -4.81 13.11
N ARG A 8 5.78 -5.36 12.21
CA ARG A 8 4.39 -4.91 12.02
C ARG A 8 3.54 -5.08 13.27
N SER A 9 3.64 -6.24 13.92
CA SER A 9 2.91 -6.53 15.16
C SER A 9 3.31 -5.56 16.28
N ALA A 10 4.62 -5.33 16.45
CA ALA A 10 5.14 -4.39 17.43
C ALA A 10 4.68 -2.94 17.17
N LEU A 11 4.73 -2.50 15.90
CA LEU A 11 4.24 -1.17 15.52
C LEU A 11 2.73 -1.03 15.75
N SER A 12 1.94 -2.06 15.42
CA SER A 12 0.50 -2.06 15.65
C SER A 12 0.17 -1.94 17.14
N ALA A 13 0.87 -2.69 18.00
CA ALA A 13 0.72 -2.62 19.45
C ALA A 13 1.13 -1.24 20.00
N LEU A 14 2.18 -0.63 19.47
CA LEU A 14 2.63 0.71 19.83
C LEU A 14 1.56 1.75 19.47
N LEU A 15 1.08 1.75 18.23
CA LEU A 15 0.10 2.74 17.76
C LEU A 15 -1.30 2.55 18.37
N ALA A 16 -1.62 1.35 18.88
CA ALA A 16 -2.88 1.09 19.58
C ALA A 16 -2.93 1.68 21.02
N ARG A 17 -1.78 1.94 21.64
CA ARG A 17 -1.69 2.50 22.99
C ARG A 17 -1.73 4.03 22.94
N THR A 18 -2.69 4.65 23.60
CA THR A 18 -2.93 6.11 23.51
C THR A 18 -1.69 6.95 23.80
N ALA A 19 -0.96 6.65 24.88
CA ALA A 19 0.25 7.41 25.25
C ALA A 19 1.35 7.28 24.19
N ASP A 20 1.57 6.05 23.69
CA ASP A 20 2.60 5.76 22.69
C ASP A 20 2.23 6.35 21.32
N ASN A 21 0.95 6.29 20.96
CA ASN A 21 0.41 6.93 19.75
C ASN A 21 0.60 8.44 19.78
N SER A 22 0.36 9.09 20.92
CA SER A 22 0.55 10.54 21.05
C SER A 22 2.02 10.95 21.04
N ALA A 23 2.89 10.16 21.68
CA ALA A 23 4.33 10.31 21.52
C ALA A 23 4.76 10.16 20.05
N PHE A 24 4.19 9.18 19.34
CA PHE A 24 4.47 8.95 17.93
C PHE A 24 3.98 10.09 17.02
N TYR A 25 2.81 10.67 17.31
CA TYR A 25 2.35 11.90 16.67
C TYR A 25 3.38 13.03 16.79
N THR A 26 3.91 13.24 18.00
CA THR A 26 4.90 14.29 18.27
C THR A 26 6.18 14.03 17.47
N LEU A 27 6.66 12.78 17.47
CA LEU A 27 7.85 12.38 16.71
C LEU A 27 7.68 12.55 15.19
N LEU A 28 6.50 12.26 14.65
CA LEU A 28 6.21 12.42 13.22
C LEU A 28 6.12 13.89 12.84
N THR A 29 5.39 14.69 13.60
CA THR A 29 5.11 16.10 13.25
C THR A 29 6.30 17.02 13.49
N ALA A 30 7.21 16.66 14.39
CA ALA A 30 8.46 17.39 14.62
C ALA A 30 9.63 16.92 13.73
N ALA A 31 9.44 15.89 12.89
CA ALA A 31 10.50 15.38 12.04
C ALA A 31 10.87 16.39 10.93
N ASP A 32 12.17 16.45 10.59
CA ASP A 32 12.61 17.18 9.43
C ASP A 32 12.05 16.55 8.15
N GLY A 33 11.67 17.38 7.18
CA GLY A 33 11.14 16.90 5.89
C GLY A 33 9.69 16.43 5.92
N VAL A 34 8.94 16.76 6.98
CA VAL A 34 7.47 16.64 6.99
C VAL A 34 6.88 17.57 5.93
N ARG A 35 5.94 17.05 5.13
CA ARG A 35 5.12 17.84 4.22
C ARG A 35 3.68 17.40 4.24
N GLU A 36 2.77 18.35 4.13
CA GLU A 36 1.35 18.07 3.99
C GLU A 36 1.03 17.65 2.56
N ILE A 37 0.19 16.63 2.42
CA ILE A 37 -0.16 16.02 1.14
C ILE A 37 -1.68 15.84 0.99
N ASN A 38 -2.50 16.52 1.81
CA ASN A 38 -3.96 16.44 1.74
C ASN A 38 -4.48 16.71 0.32
N GLU A 39 -4.08 17.83 -0.27
CA GLU A 39 -4.52 18.24 -1.61
C GLU A 39 -4.02 17.28 -2.70
N LEU A 40 -2.75 16.86 -2.61
CA LEU A 40 -2.13 15.92 -3.55
C LEU A 40 -2.82 14.54 -3.52
N ALA A 41 -3.27 14.09 -2.35
CA ALA A 41 -4.03 12.85 -2.20
C ALA A 41 -5.53 13.01 -2.50
N GLY A 42 -6.01 14.24 -2.75
CA GLY A 42 -7.44 14.53 -2.90
C GLY A 42 -8.26 14.26 -1.63
N LEU A 43 -7.62 14.36 -0.46
CA LEU A 43 -8.23 14.08 0.84
C LEU A 43 -9.07 15.28 1.29
N LYS A 44 -10.40 15.10 1.32
CA LYS A 44 -11.36 16.07 1.89
C LYS A 44 -11.81 15.58 3.26
N VAL A 45 -11.17 16.08 4.31
CA VAL A 45 -11.44 15.72 5.71
C VAL A 45 -11.65 16.97 6.56
N ASP A 46 -12.14 16.75 7.78
CA ASP A 46 -12.21 17.79 8.80
C ASP A 46 -10.83 18.44 9.00
N PRO A 47 -10.73 19.78 9.12
CA PRO A 47 -9.46 20.51 9.27
C PRO A 47 -8.58 20.05 10.44
N ARG A 48 -9.15 19.34 11.44
CA ARG A 48 -8.35 18.72 12.51
C ARG A 48 -7.40 17.64 12.01
N TYR A 49 -7.65 17.09 10.81
CA TYR A 49 -6.85 16.03 10.22
C TYR A 49 -5.90 16.57 9.16
N ARG A 50 -4.64 16.18 9.28
CA ARG A 50 -3.62 16.43 8.26
C ARG A 50 -3.02 15.12 7.80
N LEU A 51 -2.91 14.97 6.48
CA LEU A 51 -2.20 13.87 5.86
C LEU A 51 -0.79 14.35 5.56
N VAL A 52 0.19 13.77 6.24
CA VAL A 52 1.59 14.15 6.11
C VAL A 52 2.38 13.03 5.45
N ARG A 53 3.39 13.42 4.67
CA ARG A 53 4.52 12.56 4.32
C ARG A 53 5.73 12.98 5.12
N VAL A 54 6.48 12.00 5.61
CA VAL A 54 7.75 12.20 6.30
C VAL A 54 8.82 11.42 5.57
N ASP A 55 9.87 12.10 5.12
CA ASP A 55 11.04 11.48 4.51
C ASP A 55 12.20 11.42 5.53
N ARG A 56 13.11 10.46 5.38
CA ARG A 56 14.41 10.38 6.09
C ARG A 56 14.39 10.22 7.62
N ARG A 57 13.24 10.26 8.30
CA ARG A 57 13.13 10.04 9.76
C ARG A 57 13.68 8.67 10.19
N LEU A 58 13.51 7.64 9.36
CA LEU A 58 14.01 6.28 9.61
C LEU A 58 15.50 6.08 9.23
N GLY A 59 16.14 7.14 8.73
CA GLY A 59 17.54 7.18 8.30
C GLY A 59 17.69 7.63 6.84
N PRO A 60 18.64 8.52 6.50
CA PRO A 60 18.78 9.09 5.16
C PRO A 60 19.23 8.09 4.09
N ALA A 61 19.82 6.95 4.50
CA ALA A 61 20.27 5.88 3.60
C ALA A 61 19.17 4.85 3.28
N LYS A 62 18.00 4.95 3.92
CA LYS A 62 16.90 4.01 3.67
C LYS A 62 16.05 4.52 2.52
N ASN A 63 15.77 3.65 1.55
CA ASN A 63 14.78 3.88 0.50
C ASN A 63 13.36 3.73 1.07
N GLU A 64 13.03 4.55 2.06
CA GLU A 64 11.78 4.48 2.81
C GLU A 64 11.25 5.89 3.09
N PHE A 65 9.92 5.99 3.13
CA PHE A 65 9.23 7.17 3.64
C PHE A 65 7.95 6.75 4.37
N GLU A 66 7.35 7.68 5.09
CA GLU A 66 6.17 7.43 5.90
C GLU A 66 5.04 8.33 5.45
N VAL A 67 3.81 7.83 5.49
CA VAL A 67 2.59 8.61 5.29
C VAL A 67 1.70 8.42 6.51
N ALA A 68 1.23 9.51 7.10
CA ALA A 68 0.40 9.44 8.30
C ALA A 68 -0.77 10.42 8.22
N LEU A 69 -1.96 9.95 8.59
CA LEU A 69 -3.08 10.84 8.90
C LEU A 69 -3.03 11.14 10.40
N VAL A 70 -2.74 12.39 10.73
CA VAL A 70 -2.65 12.87 12.10
C VAL A 70 -3.88 13.68 12.47
N ASP A 71 -4.31 13.58 13.72
CA ASP A 71 -5.37 14.37 14.35
C ASP A 71 -4.72 15.34 15.32
N ASP A 72 -4.64 16.62 14.94
CA ASP A 72 -3.89 17.63 15.68
C ASP A 72 -4.59 18.08 16.97
N ILE A 73 -5.90 17.90 17.07
CA ILE A 73 -6.66 18.25 18.29
C ILE A 73 -6.36 17.26 19.40
N GLU A 74 -6.25 15.98 19.06
CA GLU A 74 -5.99 14.89 20.02
C GLU A 74 -4.52 14.50 20.08
N MET A 75 -3.68 15.14 19.27
CA MET A 75 -2.26 14.83 19.11
C MET A 75 -2.06 13.33 18.91
N SER A 76 -2.75 12.76 17.92
CA SER A 76 -2.78 11.31 17.69
C SER A 76 -2.65 10.95 16.21
N VAL A 77 -2.22 9.72 15.93
CA VAL A 77 -2.13 9.15 14.59
C VAL A 77 -3.33 8.25 14.35
N ALA A 78 -4.11 8.55 13.31
CA ALA A 78 -5.30 7.80 12.91
C ALA A 78 -4.99 6.76 11.82
N PHE A 79 -4.06 7.06 10.93
CA PHE A 79 -3.57 6.18 9.87
C PHE A 79 -2.06 6.31 9.79
N TYR A 80 -1.37 5.20 9.54
CA TYR A 80 0.06 5.18 9.29
C TYR A 80 0.38 4.18 8.20
N ASP A 81 1.28 4.55 7.30
CA ASP A 81 1.81 3.69 6.26
C ASP A 81 3.32 3.91 6.15
N LYS A 82 4.09 2.85 6.42
CA LYS A 82 5.51 2.81 6.11
C LYS A 82 5.68 2.29 4.69
N VAL A 83 6.25 3.12 3.83
CA VAL A 83 6.50 2.79 2.43
C VAL A 83 7.98 2.46 2.23
N THR A 84 8.26 1.23 1.78
CA THR A 84 9.60 0.79 1.37
C THR A 84 9.66 0.73 -0.14
N LEU A 85 10.65 1.40 -0.73
CA LEU A 85 10.86 1.47 -2.17
C LEU A 85 11.87 0.42 -2.62
N VAL A 86 11.48 -0.36 -3.63
CA VAL A 86 12.30 -1.44 -4.20
C VAL A 86 12.48 -1.20 -5.69
N CYS A 87 13.71 -1.33 -6.18
CA CYS A 87 13.99 -1.30 -7.61
C CYS A 87 13.91 -2.73 -8.16
N VAL A 88 13.03 -2.97 -9.13
CA VAL A 88 12.93 -4.25 -9.86
C VAL A 88 12.82 -3.94 -11.35
N PRO A 89 13.96 -3.66 -12.02
CA PRO A 89 14.00 -3.22 -13.41
C PRO A 89 13.31 -4.17 -14.39
N GLU A 90 13.24 -5.46 -14.05
CA GLU A 90 12.58 -6.51 -14.84
C GLU A 90 11.05 -6.36 -14.84
N VAL A 91 10.49 -5.70 -13.82
CA VAL A 91 9.05 -5.49 -13.63
C VAL A 91 8.63 -4.09 -14.04
N SER A 92 9.37 -3.07 -13.61
CA SER A 92 9.04 -1.69 -13.87
C SER A 92 10.28 -0.80 -13.96
N SER A 93 10.17 0.26 -14.78
CA SER A 93 11.13 1.37 -14.81
C SER A 93 11.00 2.30 -13.60
N ARG A 94 9.90 2.19 -12.84
CA ARG A 94 9.63 2.97 -11.62
C ARG A 94 9.94 2.12 -10.39
N LEU A 95 10.27 2.78 -9.28
CA LEU A 95 10.40 2.07 -8.00
C LEU A 95 9.03 1.51 -7.58
N LEU A 96 9.06 0.32 -6.98
CA LEU A 96 7.91 -0.35 -6.39
C LEU A 96 7.77 0.05 -4.92
N ALA A 97 6.62 0.60 -4.57
CA ALA A 97 6.21 0.92 -3.21
C ALA A 97 5.57 -0.31 -2.54
N ARG A 98 6.23 -0.83 -1.50
CA ARG A 98 5.68 -1.81 -0.58
C ARG A 98 5.17 -1.09 0.67
N ASN A 99 3.88 -1.22 0.93
CA ASN A 99 3.20 -0.47 1.97
C ASN A 99 2.97 -1.35 3.20
N SER A 100 3.14 -0.78 4.38
CA SER A 100 2.91 -1.44 5.67
C SER A 100 1.97 -0.57 6.49
N ILE A 101 0.67 -0.85 6.32
CA ILE A 101 -0.41 -0.02 6.85
C ILE A 101 -0.80 -0.42 8.27
N TRP A 102 -1.01 0.59 9.09
CA TRP A 102 -1.78 0.53 10.34
C TRP A 102 -2.94 1.53 10.30
N ARG A 103 -4.06 1.16 10.91
CA ARG A 103 -5.28 1.97 11.02
C ARG A 103 -5.76 1.96 12.46
N SER A 104 -6.15 3.11 12.98
CA SER A 104 -6.75 3.19 14.31
C SER A 104 -8.09 2.45 14.35
N ALA A 105 -8.28 1.64 15.39
CA ALA A 105 -9.55 0.96 15.67
C ALA A 105 -10.60 1.89 16.31
N SER A 106 -10.23 3.13 16.66
CA SER A 106 -11.14 4.08 17.29
C SER A 106 -12.20 4.56 16.30
N SER A 107 -13.48 4.34 16.63
CA SER A 107 -14.62 4.69 15.78
C SER A 107 -14.72 6.19 15.47
N ARG A 108 -14.09 7.04 16.28
CA ARG A 108 -14.02 8.50 16.05
C ARG A 108 -13.31 8.86 14.74
N HIS A 109 -12.36 8.04 14.32
CA HIS A 109 -11.60 8.27 13.10
C HIS A 109 -12.29 7.66 11.86
N SER A 110 -13.36 6.88 12.04
CA SER A 110 -14.06 6.19 10.94
C SER A 110 -14.41 7.09 9.75
N PRO A 111 -14.91 8.33 9.93
CA PRO A 111 -15.20 9.21 8.79
C PRO A 111 -13.95 9.54 7.98
N ALA A 112 -12.84 9.90 8.65
CA ALA A 112 -11.58 10.27 7.99
C ALA A 112 -10.84 9.05 7.41
N LEU A 113 -11.05 7.86 7.98
CA LEU A 113 -10.38 6.63 7.56
C LEU A 113 -11.10 5.89 6.43
N ARG A 114 -12.37 6.19 6.13
CA ARG A 114 -13.19 5.40 5.20
C ARG A 114 -12.48 5.09 3.88
N ASP A 115 -11.91 6.11 3.24
CA ASP A 115 -11.28 6.01 1.92
C ASP A 115 -9.76 6.31 1.93
N ILE A 116 -9.16 6.45 3.12
CA ILE A 116 -7.78 6.90 3.25
C ILE A 116 -6.78 6.02 2.49
N SER A 117 -6.94 4.69 2.51
CA SER A 117 -6.04 3.79 1.78
C SER A 117 -6.15 3.99 0.27
N GLN A 118 -7.36 4.25 -0.25
CA GLN A 118 -7.56 4.52 -1.67
C GLN A 118 -6.94 5.86 -2.08
N GLN A 119 -7.08 6.89 -1.25
CA GLN A 119 -6.49 8.21 -1.49
C GLN A 119 -4.96 8.15 -1.44
N VAL A 120 -4.40 7.54 -0.38
CA VAL A 120 -2.95 7.41 -0.24
C VAL A 120 -2.36 6.56 -1.36
N PHE A 121 -2.93 5.39 -1.66
CA PHE A 121 -2.38 4.50 -2.68
C PHE A 121 -2.60 5.08 -4.08
N PHE A 122 -3.86 5.25 -4.47
CA PHE A 122 -4.23 5.44 -5.87
C PHE A 122 -4.34 6.90 -6.30
N ASN A 123 -4.32 7.85 -5.37
CA ASN A 123 -4.23 9.27 -5.73
C ASN A 123 -2.83 9.84 -5.50
N TYR A 124 -2.09 9.36 -4.50
CA TYR A 124 -0.78 9.91 -4.15
C TYR A 124 0.40 9.01 -4.51
N ILE A 125 0.52 7.82 -3.93
CA ILE A 125 1.71 6.95 -4.10
C ILE A 125 1.86 6.54 -5.57
N VAL A 126 0.77 6.16 -6.24
CA VAL A 126 0.80 5.68 -7.63
C VAL A 126 1.32 6.74 -8.62
N GLN A 127 1.25 8.03 -8.25
CA GLN A 127 1.76 9.14 -9.05
C GLN A 127 3.28 9.17 -9.13
N HIS A 128 3.95 8.58 -8.13
CA HIS A 128 5.40 8.59 -8.04
C HIS A 128 6.03 7.20 -8.18
N TYR A 129 5.29 6.16 -7.79
CA TYR A 129 5.79 4.79 -7.69
C TYR A 129 4.74 3.80 -8.24
N ASP A 130 5.17 2.61 -8.62
CA ASP A 130 4.22 1.51 -8.81
C ASP A 130 3.95 0.83 -7.46
N ILE A 131 2.77 0.26 -7.25
CA ILE A 131 2.35 -0.21 -5.94
C ILE A 131 2.33 -1.73 -5.91
N VAL A 132 2.98 -2.31 -4.91
CA VAL A 132 2.90 -3.75 -4.63
C VAL A 132 1.84 -3.98 -3.57
N LEU A 133 0.85 -4.80 -3.91
CA LEU A 133 -0.20 -5.28 -3.02
C LEU A 133 0.03 -6.77 -2.77
N ALA A 134 0.31 -7.15 -1.53
CA ALA A 134 0.54 -8.55 -1.16
C ALA A 134 -0.41 -8.95 -0.03
N ALA A 135 -1.27 -9.94 -0.28
CA ALA A 135 -2.37 -10.29 0.62
C ALA A 135 -1.92 -10.68 2.03
N ASP A 136 -0.75 -11.32 2.16
CA ASP A 136 -0.09 -11.68 3.42
C ASP A 136 0.45 -10.48 4.21
N THR A 137 0.60 -9.33 3.54
CA THR A 137 1.10 -8.10 4.16
C THR A 137 0.01 -7.15 4.62
N MET A 138 -1.21 -7.30 4.12
CA MET A 138 -2.33 -6.40 4.40
C MET A 138 -2.94 -6.66 5.79
N THR A 139 -3.15 -5.58 6.54
CA THR A 139 -3.91 -5.62 7.80
C THR A 139 -5.40 -5.86 7.49
N ASP A 140 -5.99 -6.82 8.21
CA ASP A 140 -7.39 -7.26 8.15
C ASP A 140 -7.90 -7.73 6.77
N GLY A 141 -8.31 -9.00 6.71
CA GLY A 141 -9.04 -9.57 5.57
C GLY A 141 -8.20 -10.20 4.47
N GLY A 142 -6.86 -10.13 4.52
CA GLY A 142 -5.96 -10.86 3.61
C GLY A 142 -6.36 -10.77 2.13
N ASN A 143 -6.67 -11.91 1.51
CA ASN A 143 -7.13 -12.00 0.12
C ASN A 143 -8.37 -11.15 -0.18
N PHE A 144 -9.30 -10.96 0.77
CA PHE A 144 -10.47 -10.10 0.57
C PHE A 144 -10.10 -8.61 0.47
N ASN A 145 -9.15 -8.16 1.29
CA ASN A 145 -8.67 -6.78 1.23
C ASN A 145 -7.83 -6.57 -0.04
N TRP A 146 -6.99 -7.54 -0.40
CA TRP A 146 -6.28 -7.55 -1.67
C TRP A 146 -7.25 -7.40 -2.86
N HIS A 147 -8.28 -8.25 -2.92
CA HIS A 147 -9.32 -8.19 -3.95
C HIS A 147 -9.94 -6.80 -4.04
N ARG A 148 -10.36 -6.25 -2.88
CA ARG A 148 -10.95 -4.91 -2.81
C ARG A 148 -10.02 -3.83 -3.36
N GLN A 149 -8.72 -3.88 -3.08
CA GLN A 149 -7.78 -2.88 -3.58
C GLN A 149 -7.53 -3.03 -5.08
N VAL A 150 -7.40 -4.25 -5.59
CA VAL A 150 -7.22 -4.49 -7.04
C VAL A 150 -8.47 -4.05 -7.81
N SER A 151 -9.67 -4.41 -7.32
CA SER A 151 -10.95 -3.96 -7.86
C SER A 151 -11.02 -2.42 -7.96
N ARG A 152 -10.68 -1.72 -6.87
CA ARG A 152 -10.62 -0.24 -6.84
C ARG A 152 -9.60 0.35 -7.80
N ALA A 153 -8.48 -0.33 -8.04
CA ALA A 153 -7.49 0.12 -9.01
C ALA A 153 -8.05 0.04 -10.45
N ILE A 154 -8.71 -1.07 -10.78
CA ILE A 154 -9.39 -1.27 -12.07
C ILE A 154 -10.49 -0.22 -12.28
N GLU A 155 -11.33 0.03 -11.28
CA GLU A 155 -12.37 1.07 -11.33
C GLU A 155 -11.79 2.48 -11.58
N LYS A 156 -10.56 2.73 -11.12
CA LYS A 156 -9.83 3.99 -11.35
C LYS A 156 -9.12 4.05 -12.71
N GLY A 157 -9.21 3.01 -13.53
CA GLY A 157 -8.51 2.92 -14.81
C GLY A 157 -6.99 2.73 -14.67
N LEU A 158 -6.52 2.24 -13.51
CA LEU A 158 -5.12 1.88 -13.31
C LEU A 158 -4.85 0.49 -13.90
N TYR A 159 -3.61 0.27 -14.33
CA TYR A 159 -3.18 -1.06 -14.77
C TYR A 159 -2.92 -1.94 -13.56
N ALA A 160 -3.58 -3.10 -13.52
CA ALA A 160 -3.41 -4.11 -12.47
C ALA A 160 -2.80 -5.39 -13.07
N PHE A 161 -1.82 -5.95 -12.37
CA PHE A 161 -1.16 -7.19 -12.76
C PHE A 161 -1.09 -8.12 -11.56
N VAL A 162 -1.41 -9.41 -11.71
CA VAL A 162 -1.07 -10.44 -10.72
C VAL A 162 0.35 -10.93 -10.97
N CYS A 163 1.08 -11.22 -9.89
CA CYS A 163 2.37 -11.90 -9.96
C CYS A 163 2.14 -13.40 -9.81
N ASP A 164 2.60 -14.17 -10.79
CA ASP A 164 2.70 -15.62 -10.65
C ASP A 164 3.77 -15.96 -9.59
N PRO A 165 3.44 -16.74 -8.56
CA PRO A 165 4.36 -16.99 -7.45
C PRO A 165 5.56 -17.86 -7.86
N THR A 166 5.40 -18.72 -8.87
CA THR A 166 6.43 -19.66 -9.33
C THR A 166 7.38 -18.99 -10.32
N THR A 167 6.82 -18.33 -11.33
CA THR A 167 7.57 -17.77 -12.46
C THR A 167 7.94 -16.30 -12.26
N GLN A 168 7.33 -15.63 -11.28
CA GLN A 168 7.42 -14.18 -11.07
C GLN A 168 6.92 -13.37 -12.29
N ALA A 169 6.24 -14.01 -13.25
CA ALA A 169 5.67 -13.36 -14.41
C ALA A 169 4.47 -12.50 -14.01
N LEU A 170 4.27 -11.41 -14.76
CA LEU A 170 3.13 -10.51 -14.58
C LEU A 170 2.05 -10.84 -15.59
N GLN A 171 0.85 -11.14 -15.08
CA GLN A 171 -0.34 -11.33 -15.90
C GLN A 171 -1.31 -10.16 -15.67
N SER A 172 -1.76 -9.54 -16.76
CA SER A 172 -2.66 -8.40 -16.70
C SER A 172 -4.05 -8.81 -16.19
N ILE A 173 -4.65 -7.97 -15.36
CA ILE A 173 -6.04 -8.07 -14.88
C ILE A 173 -6.82 -6.88 -15.45
N PRO A 174 -7.28 -6.96 -16.71
CA PRO A 174 -7.81 -5.78 -17.42
C PRO A 174 -9.20 -5.36 -16.95
N THR A 175 -9.96 -6.24 -16.29
CA THR A 175 -11.37 -6.01 -15.95
C THR A 175 -11.73 -6.65 -14.61
N GLN A 176 -12.84 -6.20 -14.02
CA GLN A 176 -13.40 -6.83 -12.83
C GLN A 176 -13.79 -8.30 -13.08
N GLY A 177 -14.23 -8.64 -14.30
CA GLY A 177 -14.50 -10.03 -14.69
C GLY A 177 -13.25 -10.90 -14.58
N ALA A 178 -12.14 -10.46 -15.18
CA ALA A 178 -10.86 -11.17 -15.10
C ALA A 178 -10.35 -11.32 -13.66
N LEU A 179 -10.61 -10.33 -12.80
CA LEU A 179 -10.28 -10.40 -11.38
C LEU A 179 -11.12 -11.46 -10.64
N ASN A 180 -12.41 -11.55 -10.94
CA ASN A 180 -13.31 -12.54 -10.35
C ASN A 180 -12.89 -13.96 -10.79
N ASP A 181 -12.63 -14.17 -12.08
CA ASP A 181 -12.20 -15.47 -12.63
C ASP A 181 -10.90 -15.95 -11.97
N LEU A 182 -9.96 -15.03 -11.74
CA LEU A 182 -8.70 -15.31 -11.04
C LEU A 182 -8.93 -15.77 -9.59
N LEU A 183 -9.88 -15.16 -8.88
CA LEU A 183 -10.19 -15.54 -7.51
C LEU A 183 -10.90 -16.87 -7.42
N ASP A 184 -11.84 -17.14 -8.32
CA ASP A 184 -12.55 -18.42 -8.38
C ASP A 184 -11.54 -19.56 -8.58
N GLN A 185 -10.53 -19.37 -9.44
CA GLN A 185 -9.43 -20.32 -9.61
C GLN A 185 -8.58 -20.45 -8.33
N ALA A 186 -8.07 -19.33 -7.81
CA ALA A 186 -7.18 -19.32 -6.64
C ALA A 186 -7.82 -19.87 -5.35
N TRP A 187 -9.15 -19.81 -5.23
CA TRP A 187 -9.89 -20.36 -4.09
C TRP A 187 -10.36 -21.81 -4.31
N SER A 188 -10.39 -22.29 -5.55
CA SER A 188 -10.70 -23.68 -5.88
C SER A 188 -9.50 -24.62 -5.70
N ASP A 189 -8.27 -24.11 -5.87
CA ASP A 189 -7.05 -24.88 -5.66
C ASP A 189 -6.71 -25.05 -4.17
N THR A 190 -6.29 -26.25 -3.79
CA THR A 190 -5.89 -26.62 -2.42
C THR A 190 -4.60 -25.93 -1.94
N ASN A 191 -3.96 -25.12 -2.78
CA ASN A 191 -2.72 -24.43 -2.48
C ASN A 191 -2.96 -22.91 -2.42
N HIS A 192 -3.36 -22.42 -1.25
CA HIS A 192 -3.64 -21.00 -1.02
C HIS A 192 -2.35 -20.19 -0.85
N GLU A 193 -1.54 -20.08 -1.91
CA GLU A 193 -0.44 -19.11 -1.90
C GLU A 193 -0.99 -17.68 -1.87
N ALA A 194 -0.33 -16.81 -1.10
CA ALA A 194 -0.79 -15.45 -0.90
C ALA A 194 -0.68 -14.64 -2.20
N LEU A 195 -1.81 -14.11 -2.67
CA LEU A 195 -1.86 -13.33 -3.91
C LEU A 195 -1.04 -12.05 -3.81
N ARG A 196 -0.36 -11.72 -4.91
CA ARG A 196 0.42 -10.50 -5.08
C ARG A 196 0.04 -9.80 -6.38
N ALA A 197 -0.09 -8.48 -6.32
CA ALA A 197 -0.35 -7.64 -7.47
C ALA A 197 0.61 -6.45 -7.54
N VAL A 198 0.81 -5.98 -8.76
CA VAL A 198 1.42 -4.68 -9.06
C VAL A 198 0.36 -3.78 -9.69
N ILE A 199 0.21 -2.58 -9.16
CA ILE A 199 -0.65 -1.52 -9.70
C ILE A 199 0.22 -0.41 -10.26
N SER A 200 -0.06 0.02 -11.50
CA SER A 200 0.72 1.05 -12.21
C SER A 200 -0.16 2.05 -12.95
N LEU A 201 0.41 3.23 -13.22
CA LEU A 201 -0.16 4.23 -14.14
C LEU A 201 0.04 3.85 -15.61
N SER A 202 0.98 2.96 -15.91
CA SER A 202 1.35 2.58 -17.27
C SER A 202 1.35 1.07 -17.45
N PRO A 203 1.20 0.56 -18.68
CA PRO A 203 1.43 -0.84 -18.98
C PRO A 203 2.83 -1.27 -18.52
N LEU A 204 2.93 -2.45 -17.89
CA LEU A 204 4.20 -3.07 -17.53
C LEU A 204 4.58 -4.13 -18.56
N ALA A 205 5.88 -4.32 -18.76
CA ALA A 205 6.37 -5.36 -19.67
C ALA A 205 6.11 -6.73 -19.04
N SER A 206 5.24 -7.52 -19.65
CA SER A 206 5.22 -8.97 -19.45
C SER A 206 6.42 -9.54 -20.20
N ARG A 207 7.38 -10.16 -19.51
CA ARG A 207 8.20 -11.22 -20.13
C ARG A 207 7.49 -12.53 -19.78
N LEU A 208 7.04 -13.34 -20.74
CA LEU A 208 7.84 -13.96 -21.81
C LEU A 208 7.09 -13.98 -23.17
N GLU A 209 7.52 -13.17 -24.14
CA GLU A 209 7.62 -13.66 -25.52
C GLU A 209 9.07 -14.12 -25.69
N ILE A 210 9.31 -15.42 -25.47
CA ILE A 210 10.52 -16.04 -26.00
C ILE A 210 10.32 -16.09 -27.51
N ASP A 211 11.18 -15.37 -28.20
CA ASP A 211 11.41 -15.35 -29.64
C ASP A 211 11.57 -16.79 -30.16
N ASN A 212 10.45 -17.45 -30.49
CA ASN A 212 10.44 -18.67 -31.29
C ASN A 212 10.45 -18.26 -32.76
N LYS A 213 11.61 -17.82 -33.25
CA LYS A 213 11.91 -17.88 -34.69
C LYS A 213 12.75 -19.11 -34.95
N PRO A 214 12.24 -20.11 -35.68
CA PRO A 214 13.08 -21.18 -36.20
C PRO A 214 13.95 -20.61 -37.32
N VAL A 215 15.25 -20.87 -37.24
CA VAL A 215 16.16 -20.89 -38.40
C VAL A 215 16.22 -22.32 -38.90
#